data_AF-A0A5M6DLR2-F1
#
_entry.id   AF-A0A5M6DLR2-F1
#
_cell.length_a   1.000
_cell.length_b   1.000
_cell.length_c   1.000
_cell.angle_alpha   90.00
_cell.angle_beta   90.00
_cell.angle_gamma   90.00
#
_symmetry.space_group_name_H-M   'P 1'
#
loop_
_entity.id
_entity.type
_entity.pdbx_description
1 polymer ?
#
loop_
_entity_poly.entity_id
_entity_poly.type
_entity_poly.pdbx_seq_one_letter_code
_entity_poly.pdbx_strand_id
1 'polypeptide(L)' 'MGENIVEKGRLRIQPGPEFSIMDEFIETGDDSGQQHLGIVRWVGKKLEHLQAKIGDERPPGFPYGKDSPVGYAMMKRA' A
#
# COMPACT_ATOMS: atom_id res chain seq x y z
N MET A 1 27.38 -2.41 8.46
CA MET A 1 26.46 -1.44 9.10
C MET A 1 25.40 -1.14 8.05
N GLY A 2 24.31 -1.93 8.04
CA GLY A 2 23.26 -1.78 7.04
C GLY A 2 22.42 -0.56 7.38
N GLU A 3 22.32 0.38 6.45
CA GLU A 3 21.44 1.52 6.61
C GLU A 3 20.01 0.99 6.80
N ASN A 4 19.37 1.35 7.90
CA ASN A 4 17.94 1.10 8.08
C ASN A 4 17.21 1.93 7.03
N ILE A 5 16.82 1.30 5.92
CA ILE A 5 15.95 1.95 4.95
C ILE A 5 14.61 2.13 5.65
N VAL A 6 14.27 3.40 5.91
CA VAL A 6 12.98 3.79 6.49
C VAL A 6 11.98 3.82 5.35
N GLU A 7 10.86 3.11 5.50
CA GLU A 7 9.68 3.26 4.63
C GLU A 7 9.36 4.76 4.46
N LYS A 8 9.31 5.23 3.21
CA LYS A 8 8.88 6.60 2.90
C LYS A 8 7.70 6.55 1.96
N GLY A 9 6.77 7.46 2.20
CA GLY A 9 5.56 7.54 1.44
C GLY A 9 4.80 8.82 1.68
N ARG A 10 3.59 8.87 1.11
CA ARG A 10 2.63 9.96 1.31
C ARG A 10 1.36 9.40 1.91
N LEU A 11 0.86 10.07 2.92
CA LEU A 11 -0.45 9.78 3.49
C LEU A 11 -1.50 10.66 2.82
N ARG A 12 -2.54 10.06 2.26
CA ARG A 12 -3.75 10.74 1.80
C ARG A 12 -4.90 10.33 2.69
N ILE A 13 -5.57 11.32 3.28
CA ILE A 13 -6.78 11.10 4.07
C ILE A 13 -7.95 11.68 3.28
N GLN A 14 -8.96 10.85 3.02
CA GLN A 14 -10.21 11.25 2.40
C GLN A 14 -11.36 10.98 3.38
N PRO A 15 -12.00 12.03 3.92
CA PRO A 15 -13.21 11.88 4.73
C PRO A 15 -14.33 11.25 3.88
N GLY A 16 -15.00 10.26 4.45
CA GLY A 16 -16.17 9.63 3.84
C GLY A 16 -17.37 9.67 4.79
N PRO A 17 -18.59 9.43 4.28
CA PRO A 17 -19.82 9.52 5.06
C PRO A 17 -19.93 8.45 6.16
N GLU A 18 -19.32 7.27 5.97
CA GLU A 18 -19.34 6.16 6.94
C GLU A 18 -17.96 5.95 7.58
N PHE A 19 -16.89 5.99 6.78
CA PHE A 19 -15.52 5.86 7.25
C PHE A 19 -14.62 6.84 6.50
N SER A 20 -13.57 7.31 7.18
CA SER A 20 -12.44 7.94 6.49
C SER A 20 -11.62 6.86 5.78
N ILE A 21 -11.22 7.14 4.54
CA ILE A 21 -10.24 6.36 3.81
C ILE A 21 -8.88 6.98 4.08
N MET A 22 -7.93 6.16 4.53
CA MET A 22 -6.54 6.56 4.66
C MET A 22 -5.74 5.70 3.69
N ASP A 23 -4.99 6.33 2.80
CA ASP A 23 -4.10 5.67 1.85
C ASP A 23 -2.66 6.09 2.13
N GLU A 24 -1.80 5.14 2.45
CA GLU A 24 -0.35 5.33 2.49
C GLU A 24 0.23 4.84 1.17
N PHE A 25 0.77 5.77 0.40
CA PHE A 25 1.48 5.48 -0.84
C PHE A 25 2.94 5.27 -0.52
N ILE A 26 3.42 4.04 -0.61
CA ILE A 26 4.82 3.69 -0.39
C ILE A 26 5.62 4.09 -1.65
N GLU A 27 6.55 5.04 -1.48
CA GLU A 27 7.41 5.57 -2.55
C GLU A 27 8.81 4.97 -2.49
N THR A 28 9.25 4.53 -1.30
CA THR A 28 10.45 3.69 -1.12
C THR A 28 10.27 2.83 0.12
N GLY A 29 10.29 1.51 -0.06
CA GLY A 29 10.33 0.52 1.03
C GLY A 29 11.39 -0.54 0.80
N ASP A 30 11.83 -1.20 1.87
CA ASP A 30 12.75 -2.35 1.82
C ASP A 30 12.19 -3.47 2.69
N ASP A 31 11.95 -4.62 2.07
CA ASP A 31 11.69 -5.86 2.79
C ASP A 31 12.82 -6.85 2.50
N SER A 32 13.67 -7.08 3.50
CA SER A 32 14.72 -8.10 3.45
C SER A 32 15.70 -7.92 2.27
N GLY A 33 16.04 -6.66 1.93
CA GLY A 33 16.93 -6.30 0.81
C GLY A 33 16.24 -6.19 -0.55
N GLN A 34 14.90 -6.24 -0.58
CA GLN A 34 14.09 -6.07 -1.78
C GLN A 34 13.31 -4.77 -1.71
N GLN A 35 13.59 -3.87 -2.67
CA GLN A 35 12.85 -2.62 -2.79
C GLN A 35 11.41 -2.87 -3.20
N HIS A 36 10.45 -2.20 -2.56
CA HIS A 36 9.05 -2.30 -2.94
C HIS A 36 8.34 -0.95 -3.02
N LEU A 37 7.29 -0.94 -3.83
CA LEU A 37 6.36 0.17 -4.03
C LEU A 37 4.93 -0.35 -3.84
N GLY A 38 4.04 0.47 -3.31
CA GLY A 38 2.69 -0.01 -3.03
C GLY A 38 1.75 1.04 -2.46
N ILE A 39 0.57 0.57 -2.07
CA ILE A 39 -0.45 1.33 -1.37
C ILE A 39 -1.01 0.47 -0.24
N VAL A 40 -1.04 1.04 0.96
CA VAL A 40 -1.78 0.49 2.10
C VAL A 40 -3.02 1.34 2.32
N ARG A 41 -4.20 0.71 2.40
CA ARG A 41 -5.46 1.41 2.64
C ARG A 41 -6.13 0.94 3.91
N TRP A 42 -6.50 1.90 4.74
CA TRP A 42 -7.36 1.70 5.91
C TRP A 42 -8.76 2.24 5.59
N VAL A 43 -9.77 1.37 5.73
CA VAL A 43 -11.17 1.73 5.58
C VAL A 43 -12.02 1.01 6.63
N GLY A 44 -12.52 1.77 7.60
CA GLY A 44 -13.25 1.23 8.75
C GLY A 44 -12.45 0.17 9.51
N LYS A 45 -12.92 -1.08 9.49
CA LYS A 45 -12.29 -2.25 10.15
C LYS A 45 -11.43 -3.10 9.19
N LYS A 46 -11.16 -2.62 7.98
CA LYS A 46 -10.39 -3.35 6.97
C LYS A 46 -9.04 -2.67 6.74
N LEU A 47 -8.06 -3.49 6.40
CA LEU A 47 -6.74 -3.11 5.92
C LEU A 47 -6.54 -3.78 4.56
N GLU A 48 -6.25 -3.00 3.53
CA GLU A 48 -5.98 -3.50 2.19
C GLU A 48 -4.52 -3.19 1.85
N HIS A 49 -3.82 -4.17 1.29
CA HIS A 49 -2.41 -4.07 0.94
C HIS A 49 -2.26 -4.36 -0.55
N LEU A 50 -1.66 -3.43 -1.28
CA LEU A 50 -1.45 -3.53 -2.72
C LEU A 50 0.01 -3.20 -3.05
N GLN A 51 0.77 -4.19 -3.51
CA GLN A 51 2.22 -4.04 -3.71
C GLN A 51 2.62 -4.44 -5.13
N ALA A 52 3.38 -3.56 -5.80
CA ALA A 52 4.02 -3.87 -7.06
C ALA A 52 5.21 -4.81 -6.85
N LYS A 53 5.54 -5.62 -7.85
CA LYS A 53 6.79 -6.39 -7.84
C LYS A 53 7.97 -5.44 -8.08
N ILE A 54 9.17 -5.90 -7.73
CA ILE A 54 10.40 -5.15 -7.94
C ILE A 54 10.58 -4.83 -9.43
N GLY A 55 10.78 -3.55 -9.75
CA GLY A 55 10.97 -3.07 -11.11
C GLY A 55 9.68 -2.74 -11.86
N ASP A 56 8.51 -3.04 -11.30
CA ASP A 56 7.22 -2.65 -11.86
C ASP A 56 6.78 -1.27 -11.36
N GLU A 57 5.91 -0.60 -12.12
CA GLU A 57 5.33 0.67 -11.70
C GLU A 57 4.40 0.51 -10.49
N ARG A 58 4.39 1.53 -9.61
CA ARG A 58 3.44 1.59 -8.49
C ARG A 58 2.02 1.56 -9.05
N PRO A 59 1.12 0.72 -8.49
CA PRO A 59 -0.27 0.73 -8.92
C PRO A 59 -0.90 2.12 -8.72
N PRO A 60 -1.75 2.58 -9.66
CA PRO A 60 -2.35 3.92 -9.58
C PRO A 60 -3.42 4.04 -8.48
N GLY A 61 -3.86 2.90 -7.92
CA GLY A 61 -4.89 2.80 -6.90
C GLY A 61 -5.26 1.34 -6.67
N PHE A 62 -6.21 1.07 -5.77
CA PHE A 62 -6.79 -0.26 -5.60
C PHE A 62 -7.63 -0.64 -6.83
N PRO A 63 -7.20 -1.63 -7.62
CA PRO A 63 -8.02 -2.11 -8.72
C PRO A 63 -9.20 -2.88 -8.11
N TYR A 64 -10.41 -2.38 -8.30
CA TYR A 64 -11.63 -3.17 -8.04
C TYR A 64 -11.89 -4.23 -9.13
N GLY A 65 -10.96 -4.41 -10.07
CA GLY A 65 -11.02 -5.37 -11.18
C GLY A 65 -10.14 -6.60 -10.92
N LYS A 66 -10.60 -7.77 -11.38
CA LYS A 66 -9.97 -9.08 -11.15
C LYS A 66 -8.57 -9.25 -11.75
N ASP A 67 -8.14 -8.34 -12.62
CA ASP A 67 -6.93 -8.49 -13.45
C ASP A 67 -5.75 -7.63 -12.94
N SER A 68 -5.63 -7.47 -11.63
CA SER A 68 -4.53 -6.71 -11.02
C SER A 68 -3.18 -7.39 -11.29
N PRO A 69 -2.22 -6.72 -11.96
CA PRO A 69 -0.86 -7.26 -12.13
C PRO A 69 -0.04 -7.26 -10.83
N VAL A 70 -0.55 -6.57 -9.79
CA VAL A 70 0.10 -6.37 -8.50
C VAL A 70 -0.54 -7.25 -7.41
N GLY A 71 0.26 -7.65 -6.41
CA GLY A 71 -0.21 -8.48 -5.31
C GLY A 71 -1.21 -7.72 -4.43
N TYR A 72 -2.38 -8.32 -4.19
CA TYR A 72 -3.42 -7.76 -3.32
C TYR A 72 -3.70 -8.69 -2.14
N ALA A 73 -3.72 -8.12 -0.94
CA ALA A 73 -4.16 -8.81 0.27
C ALA A 73 -5.18 -7.94 1.04
N MET A 74 -6.25 -8.55 1.52
CA MET A 74 -7.23 -7.91 2.40
C MET A 74 -7.17 -8.57 3.78
N MET A 75 -7.03 -7.75 4.81
CA MET A 75 -6.91 -8.18 6.20
C MET A 75 -7.97 -7.48 7.06
N LYS A 76 -8.38 -8.15 8.13
CA LYS A 76 -9.18 -7.53 9.19
C LYS A 76 -8.24 -6.76 10.11
N ARG A 77 -8.62 -5.53 10.51
CA ARG A 77 -7.88 -4.79 11.55
C ARG A 77 -8.05 -5.51 12.90
N ALA A 78 -6.94 -5.66 13.63
CA ALA A 78 -6.95 -6.11 15.03
C ALA A 78 -7.73 -5.12 15.91
#